data_AF-A0A831KP44-F1
#
_entry.id   AF-A0A831KP44-F1
#
_cell.length_a   1.000
_cell.length_b   1.000
_cell.length_c   1.000
_cell.angle_alpha   90.00
_cell.angle_beta   90.00
_cell.angle_gamma   90.00
#
_symmetry.space_group_name_H-M   'P 1'
#
loop_
_entity.id
_entity.type
_entity.pdbx_description
1 polymer ?
#
loop_
_entity_poly.entity_id
_entity_poly.type
_entity_poly.pdbx_seq_one_letter_code
_entity_poly.pdbx_strand_id
1 'polypeptide(L)'
;MKVKIARSAGFCMGVRRAMEIVLAEVHKDNTKGLYTLGPLIHNSQVLELLESKGVKVLNDLKEAAASKVVIRAHGIPPGLRAELRKIQARIVDATCPKVARVQAIIRYYTRKGYTGIIVGDADHPEVVALKGYGDDKVWVISDESQVSRLPIDHQNVFVVAQTTQNAKSYEQIVKKIKERSPRALVFDTICEATHLRQEEVRALARQVDAIVVVGGYHSGNTRRLVEIARSTGKPAFHVETPGDLDAKALEKMDVVGVTAGASTPNWLIKDVVAELEKIKGKKETHLGRIINKIVKSLVLSNVAAASAAASMSYSVGHFLHKPSSIYPLITFLYIYAMHVLNRFLDRTASAYNEPERASFLMRHGRALAFMGALSILGAIGLSLKLGLRTFIALLVLSLLGLIYSVPLIPKGLRLGTRYRKIKDVPGSKTLSEALAWTALIIAIPLLNGRLQGATDLIVIGSCVLVLAFVRAAIFDIFQLQGDLIAGSETLPILLGEKRTLFLLKALLFVVGAGSLLAPAIGITTPMFCLAAVPAATTATCVLVYERAWAMPGISFEALVETNFILLGALVAIWVHL
;
A
#
# COMPACT_ATOMS: atom_id res chain seq x y z
N MET A 1 -8.15 22.26 -6.07
CA MET A 1 -9.35 21.59 -6.64
C MET A 1 -9.72 20.39 -5.79
N LYS A 2 -10.99 19.98 -5.70
CA LYS A 2 -11.36 18.78 -4.94
C LYS A 2 -11.25 17.55 -5.84
N VAL A 3 -10.56 16.51 -5.37
CA VAL A 3 -10.40 15.25 -6.10
C VAL A 3 -11.16 14.12 -5.40
N LYS A 4 -11.90 13.31 -6.15
CA LYS A 4 -12.56 12.08 -5.68
C LYS A 4 -12.00 10.88 -6.43
N ILE A 5 -11.38 9.94 -5.73
CA ILE A 5 -10.76 8.77 -6.35
C ILE A 5 -11.73 7.59 -6.27
N ALA A 6 -11.90 6.86 -7.38
CA ALA A 6 -12.62 5.59 -7.41
C ALA A 6 -11.88 4.55 -6.55
N ARG A 7 -12.59 3.83 -5.69
CA ARG A 7 -12.04 2.81 -4.79
C ARG A 7 -11.33 1.68 -5.52
N SER A 8 -11.83 1.33 -6.70
CA SER A 8 -11.28 0.29 -7.57
C SER A 8 -10.16 0.78 -8.51
N ALA A 9 -9.75 2.04 -8.40
CA ALA A 9 -8.68 2.61 -9.20
C ALA A 9 -7.35 1.88 -8.97
N GLY A 10 -6.70 1.53 -10.08
CA GLY A 10 -5.38 0.91 -10.08
C GLY A 10 -5.43 -0.62 -10.06
N PHE A 11 -4.31 -1.22 -9.63
CA PHE A 11 -4.08 -2.66 -9.71
C PHE A 11 -5.25 -3.51 -9.18
N CYS A 12 -5.75 -4.41 -10.04
CA CYS A 12 -6.60 -5.50 -9.57
C CYS A 12 -5.80 -6.48 -8.69
N MET A 13 -6.50 -7.32 -7.91
CA MET A 13 -5.84 -8.28 -7.03
C MET A 13 -4.83 -9.18 -7.78
N GLY A 14 -5.19 -9.67 -8.97
CA GLY A 14 -4.31 -10.53 -9.77
C GLY A 14 -3.03 -9.82 -10.22
N VAL A 15 -3.16 -8.57 -10.69
CA VAL A 15 -2.02 -7.74 -11.09
C VAL A 15 -1.16 -7.37 -9.88
N ARG A 16 -1.78 -6.93 -8.78
CA ARG A 16 -1.07 -6.60 -7.52
C ARG A 16 -0.24 -7.78 -7.04
N ARG A 17 -0.84 -8.97 -6.97
CA ARG A 17 -0.15 -10.21 -6.57
C ARG A 17 1.02 -10.52 -7.51
N ALA A 18 0.84 -10.36 -8.82
CA ALA A 18 1.90 -10.64 -9.77
C ALA A 18 3.10 -9.68 -9.61
N MET A 19 2.83 -8.40 -9.42
CA MET A 19 3.86 -7.39 -9.09
C MET A 19 4.59 -7.71 -7.79
N GLU A 20 3.85 -8.02 -6.71
CA GLU A 20 4.41 -8.38 -5.41
C GLU A 20 5.37 -9.57 -5.50
N ILE A 21 4.96 -10.62 -6.23
CA ILE A 21 5.78 -11.83 -6.43
C ILE A 21 7.07 -11.51 -7.20
N VAL A 22 6.97 -10.75 -8.30
CA VAL A 22 8.15 -10.38 -9.11
C VAL A 22 9.12 -9.56 -8.29
N LEU A 23 8.64 -8.51 -7.62
CA LEU A 23 9.48 -7.65 -6.79
C LEU A 23 10.10 -8.42 -5.61
N ALA A 24 9.36 -9.33 -4.98
CA ALA A 24 9.93 -10.19 -3.94
C ALA A 24 11.05 -11.11 -4.48
N GLU A 25 10.93 -11.61 -5.70
CA GLU A 25 11.97 -12.45 -6.32
C GLU A 25 13.21 -11.66 -6.75
N VAL A 26 13.05 -10.41 -7.19
CA VAL A 26 14.16 -9.48 -7.44
C VAL A 26 15.06 -9.36 -6.20
N HIS A 27 14.47 -9.31 -5.00
CA HIS A 27 15.23 -9.08 -3.75
C HIS A 27 15.81 -10.35 -3.11
N LYS A 28 15.58 -11.54 -3.66
CA LYS A 28 16.04 -12.82 -3.07
C LYS A 28 17.39 -13.29 -3.58
N ASP A 29 17.77 -12.97 -4.82
CA ASP A 29 19.00 -13.49 -5.42
C ASP A 29 19.43 -12.66 -6.64
N ASN A 30 20.53 -11.90 -6.52
CA ASN A 30 21.07 -11.06 -7.59
C ASN A 30 21.97 -11.82 -8.58
N THR A 31 22.15 -13.15 -8.41
CA THR A 31 23.16 -13.90 -9.18
C THR A 31 22.62 -14.54 -10.46
N LYS A 32 21.30 -14.57 -10.69
CA LYS A 32 20.65 -15.17 -11.87
C LYS A 32 19.61 -14.24 -12.47
N GLY A 33 19.48 -14.23 -13.80
CA GLY A 33 18.46 -13.46 -14.50
C GLY A 33 17.04 -13.84 -14.07
N LEU A 34 16.18 -12.83 -13.89
CA LEU A 34 14.74 -13.00 -13.63
C LEU A 34 13.97 -12.64 -14.89
N TYR A 35 13.25 -13.62 -15.42
CA TYR A 35 12.48 -13.48 -16.65
C TYR A 35 10.98 -13.55 -16.39
N THR A 36 10.21 -12.86 -17.20
CA THR A 36 8.74 -12.95 -17.24
C THR A 36 8.31 -13.56 -18.56
N LEU A 37 7.34 -14.48 -18.54
CA LEU A 37 6.77 -15.04 -19.77
C LEU A 37 5.79 -14.05 -20.41
N GLY A 38 6.30 -13.27 -21.35
CA GLY A 38 5.62 -12.10 -21.89
C GLY A 38 5.59 -10.93 -20.89
N PRO A 39 5.08 -9.75 -21.31
CA PRO A 39 4.94 -8.61 -20.42
C PRO A 39 4.11 -8.99 -19.19
N LEU A 40 4.63 -8.67 -18.00
CA LEU A 40 3.95 -8.96 -16.73
C LEU A 40 2.58 -8.28 -16.68
N ILE A 41 2.55 -7.02 -17.11
CA ILE A 41 1.35 -6.21 -17.28
C ILE A 41 1.49 -5.28 -18.50
N HIS A 42 0.36 -4.72 -18.95
CA HIS A 42 0.33 -3.73 -20.02
C HIS A 42 0.37 -2.30 -19.44
N ASN A 43 1.55 -1.88 -18.98
CA ASN A 43 1.84 -0.53 -18.52
C ASN A 43 3.34 -0.22 -18.69
N SER A 44 3.68 0.75 -19.55
CA SER A 44 5.08 1.03 -19.95
C SER A 44 5.94 1.45 -18.77
N GLN A 45 5.42 2.31 -17.89
CA GLN A 45 6.15 2.81 -16.72
C GLN A 45 6.52 1.70 -15.74
N VAL A 46 5.65 0.69 -15.58
CA VAL A 46 5.95 -0.49 -14.75
C VAL A 46 6.93 -1.43 -15.45
N LEU A 47 6.86 -1.59 -16.77
CA LEU A 47 7.83 -2.40 -17.50
C LEU A 47 9.24 -1.80 -17.41
N GLU A 48 9.38 -0.48 -17.58
CA GLU A 48 10.63 0.25 -17.39
C GLU A 48 11.16 0.10 -15.96
N LEU A 49 10.29 0.19 -14.94
CA LEU A 49 10.65 -0.03 -13.55
C LEU A 49 11.22 -1.46 -13.34
N LEU A 50 10.55 -2.47 -13.89
CA LEU A 50 10.98 -3.87 -13.77
C LEU A 50 12.30 -4.11 -14.49
N GLU A 51 12.48 -3.53 -15.68
CA GLU A 51 13.73 -3.60 -16.44
C GLU A 51 14.89 -2.94 -15.69
N SER A 52 14.66 -1.76 -15.08
CA SER A 52 15.65 -1.08 -14.23
C SER A 52 16.09 -1.92 -13.02
N LYS A 53 15.29 -2.93 -12.64
CA LYS A 53 15.55 -3.89 -11.56
C LYS A 53 16.09 -5.23 -12.07
N GLY A 54 16.42 -5.33 -13.36
CA GLY A 54 16.98 -6.54 -13.97
C GLY A 54 15.96 -7.61 -14.35
N VAL A 55 14.66 -7.29 -14.36
CA VAL A 55 13.61 -8.20 -14.83
C VAL A 55 13.44 -8.04 -16.33
N LYS A 56 13.57 -9.13 -17.08
CA LYS A 56 13.43 -9.13 -18.54
C LYS A 56 12.18 -9.87 -18.99
N VAL A 57 11.63 -9.47 -20.13
CA VAL A 57 10.62 -10.27 -20.82
C VAL A 57 11.33 -11.35 -21.62
N LEU A 58 10.91 -12.59 -21.48
CA LEU A 58 11.48 -13.73 -22.18
C LEU A 58 11.01 -13.74 -23.63
N ASN A 59 11.96 -13.74 -24.58
CA ASN A 59 11.67 -13.82 -26.01
C ASN A 59 11.79 -15.28 -26.53
N ASP A 60 12.83 -16.00 -26.11
CA ASP A 60 13.02 -17.43 -26.39
C ASP A 60 13.16 -18.22 -25.07
N LEU A 61 12.51 -19.38 -24.98
CA LEU A 61 12.64 -20.31 -23.85
C LEU A 61 14.10 -20.69 -23.57
N LYS A 62 14.96 -20.75 -24.58
CA LYS A 62 16.39 -21.06 -24.41
C LYS A 62 17.12 -20.04 -23.53
N GLU A 63 16.71 -18.77 -23.56
CA GLU A 63 17.29 -17.71 -22.71
C GLU A 63 17.02 -17.94 -21.22
N ALA A 64 16.01 -18.75 -20.88
CA ALA A 64 15.60 -19.02 -19.51
C ALA A 64 16.32 -20.24 -18.88
N ALA A 65 17.24 -20.90 -19.58
CA ALA A 65 17.94 -22.08 -19.07
C ALA A 65 18.58 -21.79 -17.70
N ALA A 66 18.29 -22.63 -16.71
CA ALA A 66 18.74 -22.51 -15.31
C ALA A 66 18.44 -21.15 -14.62
N SER A 67 17.58 -20.32 -15.20
CA SER A 67 17.15 -19.00 -14.71
C SER A 67 15.80 -19.06 -13.99
N LYS A 68 15.39 -17.96 -13.35
CA LYS A 68 14.05 -17.85 -12.76
C LYS A 68 13.08 -17.34 -13.80
N VAL A 69 11.93 -18.00 -13.93
CA VAL A 69 10.88 -17.62 -14.88
C VAL A 69 9.57 -17.41 -14.14
N VAL A 70 9.01 -16.21 -14.25
CA VAL A 70 7.75 -15.83 -13.66
C VAL A 70 6.63 -16.03 -14.68
N ILE A 71 5.65 -16.84 -14.28
CA ILE A 71 4.38 -16.99 -15.00
C ILE A 71 3.48 -15.82 -14.63
N ARG A 72 3.05 -15.04 -15.62
CA ARG A 72 2.15 -13.89 -15.41
C ARG A 72 0.73 -14.30 -14.99
N ALA A 73 -0.09 -13.32 -14.59
CA ALA A 73 -1.42 -13.55 -14.01
C ALA A 73 -2.39 -14.40 -14.85
N HIS A 74 -2.23 -14.41 -16.18
CA HIS A 74 -3.03 -15.22 -17.11
C HIS A 74 -2.72 -16.73 -17.08
N GLY A 75 -1.63 -17.13 -16.43
CA GLY A 75 -1.17 -18.53 -16.42
C GLY A 75 -0.52 -18.97 -17.73
N ILE A 76 -0.20 -20.27 -17.80
CA ILE A 76 0.33 -20.94 -18.99
C ILE A 76 -0.25 -22.35 -19.14
N PRO A 77 -0.23 -22.92 -20.37
CA PRO A 77 -0.57 -24.32 -20.61
C PRO A 77 0.36 -25.30 -19.85
N PRO A 78 -0.11 -26.51 -19.51
CA PRO A 78 0.71 -27.57 -18.93
C PRO A 78 1.91 -27.97 -19.78
N GLY A 79 1.78 -27.99 -21.11
CA GLY A 79 2.87 -28.31 -22.05
C GLY A 79 4.05 -27.33 -21.92
N LEU A 80 3.77 -26.03 -21.99
CA LEU A 80 4.78 -24.99 -21.80
C LEU A 80 5.41 -25.04 -20.40
N ARG A 81 4.63 -25.39 -19.38
CA ARG A 81 5.16 -25.61 -18.02
C ARG A 81 6.12 -26.80 -17.96
N ALA A 82 5.87 -27.86 -18.73
CA ALA A 82 6.76 -29.01 -18.84
C ALA A 82 8.06 -28.66 -19.59
N GLU A 83 7.98 -27.86 -20.66
CA GLU A 83 9.15 -27.35 -21.39
C GLU A 83 10.08 -26.52 -20.50
N LEU A 84 9.53 -25.62 -19.70
CA LEU A 84 10.31 -24.86 -18.71
C LEU A 84 11.03 -25.77 -17.70
N ARG A 85 10.38 -26.87 -17.28
CA ARG A 85 11.03 -27.85 -16.39
C ARG A 85 12.14 -28.62 -17.09
N LYS A 86 11.98 -28.95 -18.38
CA LYS A 86 13.00 -29.65 -19.17
C LYS A 86 14.30 -28.85 -19.28
N ILE A 87 14.20 -27.53 -19.42
CA ILE A 87 15.37 -26.62 -19.43
C ILE A 87 15.84 -26.21 -18.03
N GLN A 88 15.37 -26.90 -16.98
CA GLN A 88 15.71 -26.66 -15.58
C GLN A 88 15.42 -25.23 -15.10
N ALA A 89 14.45 -24.53 -15.70
CA ALA A 89 14.05 -23.20 -15.26
C ALA A 89 13.33 -23.29 -13.90
N ARG A 90 13.66 -22.36 -13.00
CA ARG A 90 12.98 -22.23 -11.71
C ARG A 90 11.70 -21.42 -11.90
N ILE A 91 10.57 -22.12 -11.89
CA ILE A 91 9.25 -21.52 -12.12
C ILE A 91 8.75 -20.81 -10.87
N VAL A 92 8.35 -19.54 -11.04
CA VAL A 92 7.65 -18.74 -10.04
C VAL A 92 6.25 -18.44 -10.57
N ASP A 93 5.22 -18.96 -9.90
CA ASP A 93 3.86 -18.95 -10.43
C ASP A 93 3.03 -17.77 -9.91
N ALA A 94 2.92 -16.73 -10.73
CA ALA A 94 2.12 -15.55 -10.43
C ALA A 94 0.70 -15.61 -11.01
N THR A 95 0.22 -16.78 -11.48
CA THR A 95 -1.14 -16.98 -11.99
C THR A 95 -2.19 -16.46 -11.00
N CYS A 96 -3.17 -15.72 -11.50
CA CYS A 96 -4.27 -15.21 -10.67
C CYS A 96 -5.05 -16.39 -10.07
N PRO A 97 -5.36 -16.39 -8.76
CA PRO A 97 -6.15 -17.46 -8.14
C PRO A 97 -7.51 -17.71 -8.80
N LYS A 98 -8.11 -16.69 -9.43
CA LYS A 98 -9.35 -16.83 -10.21
C LYS A 98 -9.12 -17.65 -11.48
N VAL A 99 -8.05 -17.39 -12.22
CA VAL A 99 -7.66 -18.17 -13.40
C VAL A 99 -7.29 -19.60 -13.00
N ALA A 100 -6.51 -19.77 -11.92
CA ALA A 100 -6.14 -21.09 -11.40
C ALA A 100 -7.37 -21.94 -11.02
N ARG A 101 -8.44 -21.31 -10.52
CA ARG A 101 -9.73 -21.99 -10.28
C ARG A 101 -10.33 -22.51 -11.58
N VAL A 102 -10.33 -21.74 -12.66
CA VAL A 102 -10.85 -22.19 -13.96
C VAL A 102 -10.01 -23.34 -14.52
N GLN A 103 -8.67 -23.25 -14.43
CA GLN A 103 -7.76 -24.34 -14.80
C GLN A 103 -8.07 -25.63 -14.03
N ALA A 104 -8.38 -25.52 -12.73
CA ALA A 104 -8.76 -26.66 -11.90
C ALA A 104 -10.11 -27.26 -12.29
N ILE A 105 -11.11 -26.44 -12.61
CA ILE A 105 -12.43 -26.88 -13.11
C ILE A 105 -12.25 -27.66 -14.41
N ILE A 106 -11.56 -27.06 -15.40
CA ILE A 106 -11.32 -27.68 -16.70
C ILE A 106 -10.66 -29.05 -16.50
N ARG A 107 -9.54 -29.10 -15.78
CA ARG A 107 -8.80 -30.34 -15.51
C ARG A 107 -9.66 -31.40 -14.79
N TYR A 108 -10.52 -30.99 -13.87
CA TYR A 108 -11.35 -31.92 -13.11
C TYR A 108 -12.43 -32.57 -13.97
N TYR A 109 -13.17 -31.77 -14.76
CA TYR A 109 -14.28 -32.29 -15.57
C TYR A 109 -13.82 -33.01 -16.82
N THR A 110 -12.73 -32.60 -17.47
CA THR A 110 -12.17 -33.34 -18.61
C THR A 110 -11.65 -34.73 -18.20
N ARG A 111 -11.09 -34.87 -16.99
CA ARG A 111 -10.73 -36.18 -16.41
C ARG A 111 -11.94 -37.07 -16.11
N LYS A 112 -13.11 -36.48 -15.89
CA LYS A 112 -14.39 -37.20 -15.76
C LYS A 112 -15.04 -37.52 -17.11
N GLY A 113 -14.36 -37.24 -18.23
CA GLY A 113 -14.88 -37.51 -19.57
C GLY A 113 -15.87 -36.46 -20.09
N TYR A 114 -15.97 -35.29 -19.46
CA TYR A 114 -16.82 -34.22 -19.98
C TYR A 114 -16.12 -33.48 -21.13
N THR A 115 -16.91 -33.05 -22.11
CA THR A 115 -16.50 -32.09 -23.15
C THR A 115 -16.62 -30.67 -22.60
N GLY A 116 -15.53 -29.91 -22.67
CA GLY A 116 -15.48 -28.54 -22.17
C GLY A 116 -15.73 -27.50 -23.25
N ILE A 117 -16.41 -26.41 -22.89
CA ILE A 117 -16.55 -25.22 -23.72
C ILE A 117 -16.01 -24.04 -22.91
N ILE A 118 -14.99 -23.35 -23.47
CA ILE A 118 -14.50 -22.08 -22.97
C ILE A 118 -15.14 -20.98 -23.82
N VAL A 119 -15.90 -20.09 -23.17
CA VAL A 119 -16.41 -18.89 -23.82
C VAL A 119 -15.40 -17.76 -23.62
N GLY A 120 -14.74 -17.34 -24.69
CA GLY A 120 -13.69 -16.32 -24.66
C GLY A 120 -12.96 -16.16 -25.99
N ASP A 121 -11.99 -15.25 -26.00
CA ASP A 121 -11.16 -14.99 -27.17
C ASP A 121 -10.05 -16.05 -27.30
N ALA A 122 -10.05 -16.80 -28.41
CA ALA A 122 -9.14 -17.91 -28.65
C ALA A 122 -7.65 -17.51 -28.65
N ASP A 123 -7.35 -16.27 -29.02
CA ASP A 123 -5.98 -15.75 -29.09
C ASP A 123 -5.53 -15.13 -27.76
N HIS A 124 -6.46 -14.94 -26.81
CA HIS A 124 -6.13 -14.32 -25.53
C HIS A 124 -5.24 -15.25 -24.69
N PRO A 125 -4.14 -14.75 -24.07
CA PRO A 125 -3.19 -15.59 -23.32
C PRO A 125 -3.82 -16.46 -22.22
N GLU A 126 -4.85 -15.93 -21.56
CA GLU A 126 -5.61 -16.70 -20.56
C GLU A 126 -6.33 -17.89 -21.20
N VAL A 127 -7.02 -17.70 -22.32
CA VAL A 127 -7.79 -18.76 -22.98
C VAL A 127 -6.87 -19.83 -23.56
N VAL A 128 -5.75 -19.44 -24.16
CA VAL A 128 -4.68 -20.36 -24.57
C VAL A 128 -4.20 -21.20 -23.38
N ALA A 129 -3.96 -20.57 -22.23
CA ALA A 129 -3.58 -21.28 -21.01
C ALA A 129 -4.67 -22.23 -20.53
N LEU A 130 -5.93 -21.81 -20.50
CA LEU A 130 -7.08 -22.59 -20.06
C LEU A 130 -7.31 -23.83 -20.94
N LYS A 131 -7.31 -23.66 -22.27
CA LYS A 131 -7.50 -24.75 -23.25
C LYS A 131 -6.51 -25.89 -23.02
N GLY A 132 -5.24 -25.55 -22.73
CA GLY A 132 -4.21 -26.55 -22.47
C GLY A 132 -4.43 -27.45 -21.25
N TYR A 133 -5.35 -27.13 -20.33
CA TYR A 133 -5.70 -28.02 -19.21
C TYR A 133 -6.74 -29.09 -19.54
N GLY A 134 -7.31 -29.02 -20.74
CA GLY A 134 -8.34 -29.95 -21.19
C GLY A 134 -8.05 -30.62 -22.53
N ASP A 135 -6.86 -30.38 -23.10
CA ASP A 135 -6.38 -30.98 -24.36
C ASP A 135 -7.44 -30.90 -25.48
N ASP A 136 -7.59 -31.97 -26.27
CA ASP A 136 -8.53 -32.03 -27.41
C ASP A 136 -10.01 -32.11 -27.00
N LYS A 137 -10.31 -32.18 -25.70
CA LYS A 137 -11.68 -32.27 -25.17
C LYS A 137 -12.31 -30.91 -24.90
N VAL A 138 -11.60 -29.81 -25.17
CA VAL A 138 -12.07 -28.45 -24.89
C VAL A 138 -12.13 -27.59 -26.14
N TRP A 139 -13.32 -27.04 -26.38
CA TRP A 139 -13.61 -26.13 -27.48
C TRP A 139 -13.60 -24.69 -26.98
N VAL A 140 -13.19 -23.77 -27.84
CA VAL A 140 -13.23 -22.33 -27.56
C VAL A 140 -14.18 -21.67 -28.53
N ILE A 141 -15.10 -20.85 -28.02
CA ILE A 141 -15.98 -20.01 -28.83
C ILE A 141 -16.01 -18.59 -28.27
N SER A 142 -16.11 -17.61 -29.16
CA SER A 142 -16.24 -16.20 -28.81
C SER A 142 -17.63 -15.64 -29.09
N ASP A 143 -18.43 -16.32 -29.92
CA ASP A 143 -19.73 -15.86 -30.40
C ASP A 143 -20.80 -16.95 -30.44
N GLU A 144 -22.07 -16.56 -30.31
CA GLU A 144 -23.22 -17.46 -30.30
C GLU A 144 -23.44 -18.22 -31.61
N SER A 145 -23.01 -17.68 -32.76
CA SER A 145 -23.12 -18.34 -34.06
C SER A 145 -22.28 -19.62 -34.13
N GLN A 146 -21.19 -19.68 -33.35
CA GLN A 146 -20.27 -20.81 -33.31
C GLN A 146 -20.83 -22.01 -32.53
N VAL A 147 -21.87 -21.81 -31.71
CA VAL A 147 -22.49 -22.87 -30.89
C VAL A 147 -23.01 -24.01 -31.76
N SER A 148 -23.50 -23.72 -32.97
CA SER A 148 -24.02 -24.72 -33.91
C SER A 148 -22.96 -25.74 -34.37
N ARG A 149 -21.68 -25.38 -34.36
CA ARG A 149 -20.57 -26.21 -34.84
C ARG A 149 -19.95 -27.10 -33.76
N LEU A 150 -20.40 -26.96 -32.50
CA LEU A 150 -19.85 -27.70 -31.38
C LEU A 150 -20.30 -29.18 -31.37
N PRO A 151 -19.39 -30.14 -31.11
CA PRO A 151 -19.73 -31.56 -30.98
C PRO A 151 -20.21 -31.88 -29.56
N ILE A 152 -21.38 -31.34 -29.19
CA ILE A 152 -21.89 -31.35 -27.80
C ILE A 152 -23.16 -32.18 -27.62
N ASP A 153 -23.75 -32.66 -28.71
CA ASP A 153 -24.98 -33.45 -28.65
C ASP A 153 -24.70 -34.81 -28.00
N HIS A 154 -25.56 -35.22 -27.06
CA HIS A 154 -25.43 -36.45 -26.27
C HIS A 154 -24.14 -36.58 -25.43
N GLN A 155 -23.36 -35.51 -25.28
CA GLN A 155 -22.17 -35.46 -24.43
C GLN A 155 -22.48 -34.89 -23.05
N ASN A 156 -21.68 -35.28 -22.06
CA ASN A 156 -21.63 -34.58 -20.78
C ASN A 156 -20.80 -33.30 -20.98
N VAL A 157 -21.44 -32.15 -20.90
CA VAL A 157 -20.82 -30.85 -21.23
C VAL A 157 -20.60 -30.03 -19.98
N PHE A 158 -19.48 -29.31 -19.91
CA PHE A 158 -19.33 -28.18 -18.99
C PHE A 158 -18.91 -26.92 -19.72
N VAL A 159 -19.34 -25.78 -19.20
CA VAL A 159 -19.08 -24.46 -19.76
C VAL A 159 -18.38 -23.59 -18.72
N VAL A 160 -17.27 -22.97 -19.11
CA VAL A 160 -16.57 -21.94 -18.34
C VAL A 160 -16.40 -20.69 -19.21
N ALA A 161 -16.17 -19.55 -18.60
CA ALA A 161 -15.84 -18.30 -19.27
C ALA A 161 -14.38 -17.88 -19.02
N GLN A 162 -13.79 -17.18 -19.98
CA GLN A 162 -12.64 -16.31 -19.72
C GLN A 162 -13.00 -15.32 -18.61
N THR A 163 -12.09 -15.06 -17.67
CA THR A 163 -12.39 -14.25 -16.48
C THR A 163 -12.75 -12.80 -16.80
N THR A 164 -12.36 -12.31 -17.98
CA THR A 164 -12.68 -10.96 -18.47
C THR A 164 -13.82 -10.94 -19.49
N GLN A 165 -14.56 -12.04 -19.67
CA GLN A 165 -15.64 -12.11 -20.66
C GLN A 165 -16.84 -11.22 -20.28
N ASN A 166 -17.58 -10.77 -21.28
CA ASN A 166 -18.83 -10.05 -21.09
C ASN A 166 -19.93 -10.99 -20.55
N ALA A 167 -20.48 -10.67 -19.37
CA ALA A 167 -21.51 -11.50 -18.71
C ALA A 167 -22.76 -11.71 -19.57
N LYS A 168 -23.28 -10.67 -20.23
CA LYS A 168 -24.48 -10.77 -21.08
C LYS A 168 -24.27 -11.67 -22.30
N SER A 169 -23.12 -11.53 -22.98
CA SER A 169 -22.75 -12.39 -24.10
C SER A 169 -22.58 -13.85 -23.64
N TYR A 170 -21.94 -14.06 -22.48
CA TYR A 170 -21.82 -15.38 -21.89
C TYR A 170 -23.18 -16.02 -21.59
N GLU A 171 -24.12 -15.28 -21.00
CA GLU A 171 -25.48 -15.76 -20.74
C GLU A 171 -26.21 -16.18 -22.02
N GLN A 172 -26.09 -15.39 -23.10
CA GLN A 172 -26.69 -15.70 -24.40
C GLN A 172 -26.12 -16.99 -25.00
N ILE A 173 -24.79 -17.14 -24.96
CA ILE A 173 -24.09 -18.33 -25.44
C ILE A 173 -24.49 -19.55 -24.61
N VAL A 174 -24.51 -19.42 -23.28
CA VAL A 174 -24.93 -20.49 -22.36
C VAL A 174 -26.37 -20.93 -22.64
N LYS A 175 -27.28 -19.98 -22.92
CA LYS A 175 -28.66 -20.30 -23.28
C LYS A 175 -28.72 -21.21 -24.52
N LYS A 176 -28.02 -20.85 -25.61
CA LYS A 176 -27.97 -21.69 -26.82
C LYS A 176 -27.28 -23.04 -26.59
N ILE A 177 -26.26 -23.09 -25.73
CA ILE A 177 -25.63 -24.37 -25.36
C ILE A 177 -26.63 -25.26 -24.62
N LYS A 178 -27.42 -24.71 -23.68
CA LYS A 178 -28.44 -25.46 -22.94
C LYS A 178 -29.60 -25.94 -23.81
N GLU A 179 -29.92 -25.25 -24.89
CA GLU A 179 -30.90 -25.71 -25.88
C GLU A 179 -30.45 -27.01 -26.56
N ARG A 180 -29.15 -27.19 -26.83
CA ARG A 180 -28.58 -28.42 -27.40
C ARG A 180 -28.17 -29.48 -26.37
N SER A 181 -27.70 -29.05 -25.20
CA SER A 181 -27.29 -29.91 -24.10
C SER A 181 -27.93 -29.44 -22.79
N PRO A 182 -29.20 -29.85 -22.51
CA PRO A 182 -29.95 -29.37 -21.34
C PRO A 182 -29.31 -29.66 -19.98
N ARG A 183 -28.45 -30.70 -19.91
CA ARG A 183 -27.72 -31.11 -18.71
C ARG A 183 -26.33 -30.47 -18.58
N ALA A 184 -25.97 -29.53 -19.45
CA ALA A 184 -24.66 -28.87 -19.41
C ALA A 184 -24.41 -28.19 -18.04
N LEU A 185 -23.25 -28.48 -17.45
CA LEU A 185 -22.80 -27.86 -16.21
C LEU A 185 -22.22 -26.47 -16.52
N VAL A 186 -22.79 -25.42 -15.94
CA VAL A 186 -22.36 -24.04 -16.18
C VAL A 186 -21.62 -23.52 -14.97
N PHE A 187 -20.39 -23.06 -15.18
CA PHE A 187 -19.58 -22.41 -14.16
C PHE A 187 -19.42 -20.94 -14.49
N ASP A 188 -20.01 -20.09 -13.66
CA ASP A 188 -19.71 -18.67 -13.70
C ASP A 188 -18.29 -18.41 -13.17
N THR A 189 -17.38 -18.22 -14.11
CA THR A 189 -15.97 -17.97 -13.86
C THR A 189 -15.55 -16.53 -14.21
N ILE A 190 -16.52 -15.68 -14.55
CA ILE A 190 -16.26 -14.27 -14.85
C ILE A 190 -15.83 -13.55 -13.56
N CYS A 191 -14.88 -12.63 -13.68
CA CYS A 191 -14.36 -11.83 -12.58
C CYS A 191 -15.00 -10.44 -12.61
N GLU A 192 -15.76 -10.13 -11.55
CA GLU A 192 -16.45 -8.85 -11.40
C GLU A 192 -15.55 -7.61 -11.28
N ALA A 193 -14.22 -7.77 -11.22
CA ALA A 193 -13.31 -6.66 -11.02
C ALA A 193 -13.41 -5.61 -12.14
N THR A 194 -13.65 -6.04 -13.38
CA THR A 194 -13.83 -5.13 -14.51
C THR A 194 -15.19 -4.45 -14.44
N HIS A 195 -16.25 -5.20 -14.14
CA HIS A 195 -17.61 -4.67 -14.04
C HIS A 195 -17.74 -3.63 -12.91
N LEU A 196 -17.22 -3.96 -11.72
CA LEU A 196 -17.21 -3.07 -10.56
C LEU A 196 -16.53 -1.72 -10.87
N ARG A 197 -15.40 -1.73 -11.59
CA ARG A 197 -14.73 -0.50 -12.03
C ARG A 197 -15.61 0.35 -12.94
N GLN A 198 -16.27 -0.30 -13.89
CA GLN A 198 -17.15 0.38 -14.84
C GLN A 198 -18.36 1.01 -14.15
N GLU A 199 -19.01 0.27 -13.24
CA GLU A 199 -20.11 0.80 -12.42
C GLU A 199 -19.65 1.94 -11.53
N GLU A 200 -18.48 1.81 -10.91
CA GLU A 200 -17.93 2.86 -10.06
C GLU A 200 -17.63 4.13 -10.86
N VAL A 201 -17.13 4.03 -12.10
CA VAL A 201 -16.98 5.20 -12.98
C VAL A 201 -18.34 5.88 -13.23
N ARG A 202 -19.40 5.11 -13.51
CA ARG A 202 -20.75 5.67 -13.69
C ARG A 202 -21.30 6.32 -12.41
N ALA A 203 -21.05 5.71 -11.26
CA ALA A 203 -21.46 6.26 -9.97
C ALA A 203 -20.67 7.53 -9.61
N LEU A 204 -19.37 7.54 -9.89
CA LEU A 204 -18.48 8.68 -9.68
C LEU A 204 -18.88 9.86 -10.57
N ALA A 205 -19.22 9.60 -11.84
CA ALA A 205 -19.68 10.63 -12.79
C ALA A 205 -20.83 11.49 -12.26
N ARG A 206 -21.73 10.91 -11.46
CA ARG A 206 -22.88 11.62 -10.88
C ARG A 206 -22.48 12.67 -9.83
N GLN A 207 -21.24 12.62 -9.33
CA GLN A 207 -20.80 13.42 -8.19
C GLN A 207 -19.65 14.38 -8.51
N VAL A 208 -19.27 14.48 -9.78
CA VAL A 208 -18.08 15.23 -10.25
C VAL A 208 -18.39 16.00 -11.54
N ASP A 209 -17.57 17.00 -11.83
CA ASP A 209 -17.69 17.84 -13.02
C ASP A 209 -16.96 17.22 -14.22
N ALA A 210 -15.87 16.50 -13.97
CA ALA A 210 -15.10 15.77 -14.97
C ALA A 210 -14.50 14.48 -14.39
N ILE A 211 -14.11 13.56 -15.28
CA ILE A 211 -13.42 12.32 -14.92
C ILE A 211 -12.04 12.28 -15.59
N VAL A 212 -11.02 12.00 -14.79
CA VAL A 212 -9.66 11.68 -15.26
C VAL A 212 -9.47 10.17 -15.12
N VAL A 213 -9.08 9.51 -16.21
CA VAL A 213 -8.80 8.07 -16.26
C VAL A 213 -7.30 7.89 -16.46
N VAL A 214 -6.63 7.33 -15.44
CA VAL A 214 -5.17 7.15 -15.43
C VAL A 214 -4.78 5.77 -15.94
N GLY A 215 -3.93 5.71 -16.96
CA GLY A 215 -3.29 4.48 -17.42
C GLY A 215 -2.96 4.49 -18.91
N GLY A 216 -2.27 3.44 -19.35
CA GLY A 216 -1.74 3.33 -20.72
C GLY A 216 -2.77 3.52 -21.83
N TYR A 217 -2.43 4.28 -22.88
CA TYR A 217 -3.25 4.45 -24.09
C TYR A 217 -3.53 3.14 -24.82
N HIS A 218 -2.59 2.18 -24.72
CA HIS A 218 -2.73 0.86 -25.33
C HIS A 218 -3.56 -0.14 -24.49
N SER A 219 -3.90 0.19 -23.24
CA SER A 219 -4.68 -0.69 -22.37
C SER A 219 -6.16 -0.71 -22.78
N GLY A 220 -6.65 -1.86 -23.26
CA GLY A 220 -8.06 -2.05 -23.60
C GLY A 220 -9.00 -1.75 -22.44
N ASN A 221 -8.66 -2.20 -21.23
CA ASN A 221 -9.45 -1.90 -20.03
C ASN A 221 -9.48 -0.39 -19.73
N THR A 222 -8.35 0.31 -19.85
CA THR A 222 -8.29 1.75 -19.58
C THR A 222 -9.11 2.53 -20.61
N ARG A 223 -8.95 2.23 -21.91
CA ARG A 223 -9.76 2.83 -22.98
C ARG A 223 -11.26 2.64 -22.75
N ARG A 224 -11.66 1.44 -22.31
CA ARG A 224 -13.06 1.16 -21.97
C ARG A 224 -13.59 2.03 -20.83
N LEU A 225 -12.79 2.30 -19.81
CA LEU A 225 -13.16 3.22 -18.72
C LEU A 225 -13.33 4.66 -19.23
N VAL A 226 -12.49 5.10 -20.18
CA VAL A 226 -12.62 6.42 -20.83
C VAL A 226 -13.93 6.50 -21.62
N GLU A 227 -14.26 5.49 -22.42
CA GLU A 227 -15.52 5.42 -23.16
C GLU A 227 -16.74 5.51 -22.23
N ILE A 228 -16.70 4.81 -21.11
CA ILE A 228 -17.78 4.82 -20.11
C ILE A 228 -17.87 6.17 -19.41
N ALA A 229 -16.73 6.79 -19.09
CA ALA A 229 -16.72 8.14 -18.55
C ALA A 229 -17.36 9.13 -19.54
N ARG A 230 -16.99 9.06 -20.83
CA ARG A 230 -17.58 9.89 -21.89
C ARG A 230 -19.07 9.65 -22.07
N SER A 231 -19.54 8.40 -22.01
CA SER A 231 -20.96 8.07 -22.18
C SER A 231 -21.84 8.57 -21.03
N THR A 232 -21.26 8.99 -19.90
CA THR A 232 -22.00 9.65 -18.82
C THR A 232 -22.31 11.13 -19.11
N GLY A 233 -21.82 11.68 -20.22
CA GLY A 233 -21.97 13.10 -20.58
C GLY A 233 -20.99 14.03 -19.86
N LYS A 234 -20.07 13.49 -19.05
CA LYS A 234 -19.02 14.27 -18.38
C LYS A 234 -17.76 14.38 -19.26
N PRO A 235 -17.06 15.53 -19.23
CA PRO A 235 -15.70 15.63 -19.78
C PRO A 235 -14.82 14.51 -19.20
N ALA A 236 -14.14 13.78 -20.08
CA ALA A 236 -13.29 12.65 -19.71
C ALA A 236 -11.88 12.81 -20.29
N PHE A 237 -10.88 12.81 -19.42
CA PHE A 237 -9.47 12.97 -19.76
C PHE A 237 -8.75 11.63 -19.59
N HIS A 238 -8.12 11.12 -20.65
CA HIS A 238 -7.25 9.96 -20.60
C HIS A 238 -5.82 10.47 -20.40
N VAL A 239 -5.18 10.09 -19.30
CA VAL A 239 -3.80 10.48 -18.98
C VAL A 239 -2.95 9.26 -18.64
N GLU A 240 -1.70 9.23 -19.10
CA GLU A 240 -0.70 8.28 -18.63
C GLU A 240 0.11 8.86 -17.48
N THR A 241 0.53 10.12 -17.63
CA THR A 241 1.39 10.82 -16.67
C THR A 241 0.75 12.14 -16.24
N PRO A 242 1.23 12.78 -15.16
CA PRO A 242 0.72 14.08 -14.76
C PRO A 242 0.93 15.17 -15.82
N GLY A 243 1.91 15.00 -16.72
CA GLY A 243 2.16 15.92 -17.83
C GLY A 243 1.06 15.92 -18.90
N ASP A 244 0.21 14.90 -18.94
CA ASP A 244 -0.89 14.79 -19.91
C ASP A 244 -2.14 15.56 -19.47
N LEU A 245 -2.14 16.15 -18.28
CA LEU A 245 -3.27 16.90 -17.75
C LEU A 245 -3.43 18.24 -18.48
N ASP A 246 -4.60 18.46 -19.08
CA ASP A 246 -5.01 19.76 -19.59
C ASP A 246 -5.47 20.67 -18.43
N ALA A 247 -4.51 21.37 -17.83
CA ALA A 247 -4.76 22.26 -16.70
C ALA A 247 -5.81 23.33 -17.03
N LYS A 248 -5.82 23.88 -18.25
CA LYS A 248 -6.76 24.95 -18.64
C LYS A 248 -8.19 24.46 -18.74
N ALA A 249 -8.40 23.24 -19.24
CA ALA A 249 -9.72 22.62 -19.25
C ALA A 249 -10.19 22.29 -17.82
N LEU A 250 -9.27 21.83 -16.97
CA LEU A 250 -9.54 21.40 -15.60
C LEU A 250 -9.79 22.59 -14.64
N GLU A 251 -9.19 23.76 -14.85
CA GLU A 251 -9.44 24.98 -14.04
C GLU A 251 -10.92 25.38 -13.96
N LYS A 252 -11.73 24.96 -14.94
CA LYS A 252 -13.17 25.21 -14.97
C LYS A 252 -13.99 24.28 -14.06
N MET A 253 -13.35 23.27 -13.47
CA MET A 253 -13.99 22.21 -12.68
C MET A 253 -13.78 22.46 -11.17
N ASP A 254 -14.79 22.16 -10.36
CA ASP A 254 -14.68 22.24 -8.90
C ASP A 254 -14.29 20.89 -8.30
N VAL A 255 -14.92 19.81 -8.79
CA VAL A 255 -14.73 18.44 -8.32
C VAL A 255 -14.37 17.54 -9.50
N VAL A 256 -13.20 16.93 -9.45
CA VAL A 256 -12.73 15.98 -10.47
C VAL A 256 -12.72 14.57 -9.90
N GLY A 257 -13.32 13.64 -10.63
CA GLY A 257 -13.23 12.21 -10.37
C GLY A 257 -11.96 11.63 -10.96
N VAL A 258 -11.23 10.80 -10.23
CA VAL A 258 -10.07 10.07 -10.73
C VAL A 258 -10.35 8.58 -10.65
N THR A 259 -10.16 7.88 -11.75
CA THR A 259 -10.15 6.41 -11.81
C THR A 259 -8.89 5.96 -12.51
N ALA A 260 -8.61 4.65 -12.51
CA ALA A 260 -7.44 4.13 -13.18
C ALA A 260 -7.63 2.70 -13.67
N GLY A 261 -6.89 2.35 -14.73
CA GLY A 261 -6.87 1.01 -15.28
C GLY A 261 -6.36 -0.04 -14.29
N ALA A 262 -6.75 -1.30 -14.51
CA ALA A 262 -6.35 -2.44 -13.68
C ALA A 262 -4.84 -2.73 -13.69
N SER A 263 -4.08 -2.11 -14.60
CA SER A 263 -2.62 -2.18 -14.73
C SER A 263 -1.90 -0.88 -14.34
N THR A 264 -2.60 0.07 -13.73
CA THR A 264 -2.01 1.35 -13.30
C THR A 264 -1.54 1.27 -11.84
N PRO A 265 -0.27 1.60 -11.52
CA PRO A 265 0.24 1.56 -10.15
C PRO A 265 -0.22 2.77 -9.31
N ASN A 266 -0.23 2.65 -7.97
CA ASN A 266 -0.75 3.71 -7.11
C ASN A 266 0.10 4.98 -7.13
N TRP A 267 1.42 4.88 -7.31
CA TRP A 267 2.30 6.05 -7.36
C TRP A 267 1.92 6.99 -8.52
N LEU A 268 1.59 6.42 -9.69
CA LEU A 268 1.16 7.20 -10.85
C LEU A 268 -0.21 7.87 -10.63
N ILE A 269 -1.13 7.18 -9.96
CA ILE A 269 -2.42 7.76 -9.56
C ILE A 269 -2.19 8.90 -8.56
N LYS A 270 -1.33 8.71 -7.56
CA LYS A 270 -0.99 9.74 -6.57
C LYS A 270 -0.35 10.97 -7.22
N ASP A 271 0.52 10.78 -8.23
CA ASP A 271 1.15 11.88 -8.95
C ASP A 271 0.12 12.71 -9.73
N VAL A 272 -0.79 12.05 -10.46
CA VAL A 272 -1.88 12.73 -11.17
C VAL A 272 -2.79 13.48 -10.18
N VAL A 273 -3.15 12.85 -9.07
CA VAL A 273 -3.96 13.49 -8.01
C VAL A 273 -3.24 14.71 -7.43
N ALA A 274 -1.94 14.60 -7.15
CA ALA A 274 -1.15 15.68 -6.60
C ALA A 274 -1.06 16.89 -7.55
N GLU A 275 -0.95 16.67 -8.87
CA GLU A 275 -1.01 17.76 -9.85
C GLU A 275 -2.43 18.36 -9.95
N LEU A 276 -3.48 17.54 -9.95
CA LEU A 276 -4.87 18.02 -9.93
C LEU A 276 -5.16 18.91 -8.72
N GLU A 277 -4.68 18.52 -7.54
CA GLU A 277 -4.89 19.29 -6.31
C GLU A 277 -4.22 20.68 -6.34
N LYS A 278 -3.15 20.87 -7.13
CA LYS A 278 -2.50 22.18 -7.31
C LYS A 278 -3.33 23.14 -8.16
N ILE A 279 -4.22 22.62 -9.01
CA ILE A 279 -5.10 23.46 -9.84
C ILE A 279 -6.14 24.15 -8.94
N LYS A 280 -6.25 25.47 -9.07
CA LYS A 280 -7.18 26.28 -8.27
C LYS A 280 -8.62 25.95 -8.67
N GLY A 281 -9.43 25.47 -7.71
CA GLY A 281 -10.87 25.26 -7.92
C GLY A 281 -11.65 26.57 -7.83
N LYS A 282 -12.78 26.67 -8.54
CA LYS A 282 -13.61 27.89 -8.62
C LYS A 282 -14.23 28.28 -7.26
N LYS A 283 -14.63 27.28 -6.46
CA LYS A 283 -15.24 27.48 -5.11
C LYS A 283 -14.26 27.40 -3.93
N GLU A 284 -12.96 27.26 -4.17
CA GLU A 284 -11.98 27.11 -3.09
C GLU A 284 -11.75 28.45 -2.37
N THR A 285 -12.18 28.54 -1.11
CA THR A 285 -11.98 29.74 -0.28
C THR A 285 -10.49 29.97 0.00
N HIS A 286 -10.10 31.24 0.12
CA HIS A 286 -8.73 31.62 0.43
C HIS A 286 -8.26 31.00 1.76
N LEU A 287 -9.12 31.02 2.78
CA LEU A 287 -8.85 30.44 4.09
C LEU A 287 -8.66 28.91 4.02
N GLY A 288 -9.54 28.19 3.32
CA GLY A 288 -9.43 26.74 3.17
C GLY A 288 -8.13 26.32 2.48
N ARG A 289 -7.69 27.08 1.47
CA ARG A 289 -6.41 26.85 0.79
C ARG A 289 -5.22 27.08 1.72
N ILE A 290 -5.24 28.14 2.52
CA ILE A 290 -4.19 28.42 3.51
C ILE A 290 -4.11 27.27 4.52
N ILE A 291 -5.24 26.85 5.09
CA ILE A 291 -5.29 25.74 6.06
C ILE A 291 -4.71 24.47 5.43
N ASN A 292 -5.16 24.10 4.23
CA ASN A 292 -4.67 22.90 3.56
C ASN A 292 -3.15 22.97 3.30
N LYS A 293 -2.66 24.13 2.85
CA LYS A 293 -1.22 24.36 2.64
C LYS A 293 -0.42 24.25 3.93
N ILE A 294 -0.94 24.77 5.05
CA ILE A 294 -0.31 24.65 6.37
C ILE A 294 -0.27 23.19 6.80
N VAL A 295 -1.41 22.49 6.81
CA VAL A 295 -1.48 21.06 7.20
C VAL A 295 -0.52 20.22 6.38
N LYS A 296 -0.53 20.39 5.06
CA LYS A 296 0.37 19.71 4.13
C LYS A 296 1.83 20.02 4.43
N SER A 297 2.18 21.28 4.68
CA SER A 297 3.53 21.67 5.07
C SER A 297 3.96 21.02 6.40
N LEU A 298 3.08 20.97 7.40
CA LEU A 298 3.37 20.38 8.72
C LEU A 298 3.64 18.87 8.61
N VAL A 299 2.87 18.15 7.80
CA VAL A 299 3.10 16.71 7.56
C VAL A 299 4.38 16.48 6.75
N LEU A 300 4.56 17.20 5.64
CA LEU A 300 5.71 17.00 4.75
C LEU A 300 7.04 17.35 5.41
N SER A 301 7.06 18.34 6.30
CA SER A 301 8.23 18.74 7.09
C SER A 301 8.50 17.87 8.32
N ASN A 302 7.61 16.92 8.68
CA ASN A 302 7.63 16.14 9.93
C ASN A 302 7.30 16.92 11.22
N VAL A 303 6.84 18.18 11.13
CA VAL A 303 6.41 18.93 12.32
C VAL A 303 5.18 18.28 12.97
N ALA A 304 4.25 17.75 12.16
CA ALA A 304 3.08 17.05 12.68
C ALA A 304 3.45 15.82 13.52
N ALA A 305 4.38 14.97 13.02
CA ALA A 305 4.86 13.80 13.74
C ALA A 305 5.61 14.15 15.03
N ALA A 306 6.44 15.19 14.99
CA ALA A 306 7.13 15.69 16.19
C ALA A 306 6.15 16.24 17.23
N SER A 307 5.10 16.95 16.79
CA SER A 307 4.05 17.50 17.66
C SER A 307 3.21 16.39 18.29
N ALA A 308 2.90 15.32 17.54
CA ALA A 308 2.23 14.13 18.03
C ALA A 308 3.04 13.45 19.16
N ALA A 309 4.32 13.19 18.93
CA ALA A 309 5.21 12.61 19.93
C ALA A 309 5.35 13.50 21.19
N ALA A 310 5.48 14.81 21.01
CA ALA A 310 5.55 15.76 22.12
C ALA A 310 4.25 15.83 22.93
N SER A 311 3.10 15.79 22.27
CA SER A 311 1.78 15.77 22.93
C SER A 311 1.58 14.50 23.75
N MET A 312 2.08 13.37 23.23
CA MET A 312 2.10 12.11 23.97
C MET A 312 3.05 12.15 25.18
N SER A 313 4.25 12.73 25.00
CA SER A 313 5.22 12.98 26.09
C SER A 313 4.61 13.83 27.21
N TYR A 314 3.93 14.92 26.85
CA TYR A 314 3.23 15.79 27.78
C TYR A 314 2.16 15.02 28.57
N SER A 315 1.33 14.24 27.86
CA SER A 315 0.27 13.44 28.46
C SER A 315 0.80 12.43 29.48
N VAL A 316 1.87 11.73 29.13
CA VAL A 316 2.52 10.73 30.00
C VAL A 316 3.10 11.37 31.25
N GLY A 317 3.71 12.56 31.15
CA GLY A 317 4.19 13.31 32.31
C GLY A 317 3.06 13.55 33.33
N HIS A 318 1.86 13.89 32.86
CA HIS A 318 0.69 14.05 33.72
C HIS A 318 0.15 12.71 34.26
N PHE A 319 0.10 11.65 33.44
CA PHE A 319 -0.34 10.33 33.90
C PHE A 319 0.53 9.77 35.03
N LEU A 320 1.83 10.07 35.00
CA LEU A 320 2.82 9.67 36.00
C LEU A 320 3.01 10.70 37.14
N HIS A 321 2.16 11.73 37.23
CA HIS A 321 2.26 12.84 38.19
C HIS A 321 3.62 13.56 38.23
N LYS A 322 4.33 13.58 37.10
CA LYS A 322 5.61 14.27 36.92
C LYS A 322 5.55 15.18 35.70
N PRO A 323 4.65 16.18 35.70
CA PRO A 323 4.50 17.07 34.57
C PRO A 323 5.79 17.88 34.38
N SER A 324 6.18 18.07 33.12
CA SER A 324 7.35 18.85 32.77
C SER A 324 7.23 19.34 31.35
N SER A 325 7.60 20.59 31.11
CA SER A 325 7.58 21.18 29.76
C SER A 325 8.83 20.83 28.95
N ILE A 326 9.91 20.39 29.60
CA ILE A 326 11.20 20.18 28.94
C ILE A 326 11.28 18.83 28.20
N TYR A 327 10.69 17.76 28.74
CA TYR A 327 10.68 16.45 28.07
C TYR A 327 9.85 16.42 26.79
N PRO A 328 8.65 17.04 26.72
CA PRO A 328 7.92 17.23 25.47
C PRO A 328 8.73 18.02 24.43
N LEU A 329 9.45 19.07 24.85
CA LEU A 329 10.30 19.86 23.96
C LEU A 329 11.48 19.05 23.41
N ILE A 330 12.18 18.29 24.27
CA ILE A 330 13.24 17.37 23.83
C ILE A 330 12.68 16.33 22.87
N THR A 331 11.51 15.76 23.17
CA THR A 331 10.84 14.77 22.32
C THR A 331 10.53 15.35 20.95
N PHE A 332 9.96 16.57 20.89
CA PHE A 332 9.69 17.28 19.64
C PHE A 332 10.96 17.44 18.80
N LEU A 333 12.00 18.05 19.39
CA LEU A 333 13.23 18.39 18.70
C LEU A 333 13.96 17.14 18.19
N TYR A 334 14.01 16.09 19.01
CA TYR A 334 14.66 14.83 18.66
C TYR A 334 13.91 14.11 17.54
N ILE A 335 12.59 13.92 17.66
CA ILE A 335 11.78 13.20 16.67
C ILE A 335 11.80 13.95 15.33
N TYR A 336 11.66 15.28 15.36
CA TYR A 336 11.81 16.11 14.17
C TYR A 336 13.16 15.89 13.49
N ALA A 337 14.26 16.01 14.25
CA ALA A 337 15.60 15.85 13.71
C ALA A 337 15.84 14.46 13.12
N MET A 338 15.48 13.38 13.83
CA MET A 338 15.70 12.01 13.37
C MET A 338 14.89 11.68 12.11
N HIS A 339 13.62 12.11 12.03
CA HIS A 339 12.83 11.91 10.81
C HIS A 339 13.40 12.69 9.62
N VAL A 340 13.88 13.92 9.83
CA VAL A 340 14.48 14.71 8.76
C VAL A 340 15.82 14.09 8.30
N LEU A 341 16.72 13.76 9.23
CA LEU A 341 18.04 13.20 8.91
C LEU A 341 17.94 11.83 8.25
N ASN A 342 17.11 10.92 8.76
CA ASN A 342 16.92 9.60 8.16
C ASN A 342 16.37 9.67 6.74
N ARG A 343 15.52 10.66 6.41
CA ARG A 343 15.04 10.86 5.04
C ARG A 343 16.15 11.26 4.06
N PHE A 344 17.13 12.05 4.50
CA PHE A 344 18.28 12.36 3.66
C PHE A 344 19.15 11.13 3.39
N LEU A 345 19.20 10.19 4.34
CA LEU A 345 19.92 8.92 4.21
C LEU A 345 19.15 7.89 3.34
N ASP A 346 17.85 8.09 3.10
CA ASP A 346 16.94 7.17 2.39
C ASP A 346 16.27 7.74 1.11
N ARG A 347 16.98 8.62 0.40
CA ARG A 347 16.46 9.28 -0.81
C ARG A 347 15.93 8.32 -1.89
N THR A 348 16.53 7.16 -2.07
CA THR A 348 16.13 6.18 -3.10
C THR A 348 14.81 5.47 -2.80
N ALA A 349 14.54 5.12 -1.54
CA ALA A 349 13.27 4.48 -1.16
C ALA A 349 12.11 5.50 -1.18
N SER A 350 12.38 6.74 -0.76
CA SER A 350 11.37 7.80 -0.67
C SER A 350 10.78 8.21 -2.03
N ALA A 351 11.56 8.10 -3.11
CA ALA A 351 11.11 8.48 -4.46
C ALA A 351 9.94 7.64 -4.97
N TYR A 352 9.90 6.36 -4.64
CA TYR A 352 8.82 5.44 -5.07
C TYR A 352 7.63 5.43 -4.09
N ASN A 353 7.88 5.70 -2.81
CA ASN A 353 6.85 5.65 -1.77
C ASN A 353 5.92 6.88 -1.83
N GLU A 354 6.52 8.08 -1.91
CA GLU A 354 5.84 9.36 -1.69
C GLU A 354 6.44 10.46 -2.59
N PRO A 355 6.06 10.49 -3.87
CA PRO A 355 6.64 11.40 -4.86
C PRO A 355 6.48 12.87 -4.48
N GLU A 356 5.34 13.22 -3.87
CA GLU A 356 5.11 14.58 -3.41
C GLU A 356 6.06 15.01 -2.27
N ARG A 357 6.37 14.09 -1.36
CA ARG A 357 7.34 14.32 -0.29
C ARG A 357 8.77 14.37 -0.83
N ALA A 358 9.09 13.56 -1.83
CA ALA A 358 10.36 13.64 -2.55
C ALA A 358 10.53 15.02 -3.22
N SER A 359 9.49 15.52 -3.89
CA SER A 359 9.47 16.87 -4.48
C SER A 359 9.65 17.96 -3.43
N PHE A 360 8.96 17.84 -2.29
CA PHE A 360 9.10 18.77 -1.16
C PHE A 360 10.51 18.80 -0.60
N LEU A 361 11.14 17.63 -0.44
CA LEU A 361 12.52 17.48 0.01
C LEU A 361 13.52 18.07 -0.99
N MET A 362 13.30 17.88 -2.30
CA MET A 362 14.15 18.50 -3.33
C MET A 362 14.08 20.02 -3.29
N ARG A 363 12.88 20.58 -3.05
CA ARG A 363 12.67 22.03 -3.00
C ARG A 363 13.20 22.69 -1.71
N HIS A 364 12.98 22.07 -0.56
CA HIS A 364 13.28 22.68 0.76
C HIS A 364 14.43 21.98 1.50
N GLY A 365 15.15 21.07 0.85
CA GLY A 365 16.07 20.15 1.53
C GLY A 365 17.15 20.82 2.36
N ARG A 366 17.77 21.90 1.86
CA ARG A 366 18.81 22.63 2.61
C ARG A 366 18.26 23.22 3.91
N ALA A 367 17.09 23.86 3.86
CA ALA A 367 16.44 24.43 5.03
C ALA A 367 16.03 23.34 6.04
N LEU A 368 15.44 22.24 5.55
CA LEU A 368 15.07 21.11 6.41
C LEU A 368 16.29 20.49 7.09
N ALA A 369 17.38 20.24 6.36
CA ALA A 369 18.61 19.69 6.91
C ALA A 369 19.21 20.61 7.99
N PHE A 370 19.26 21.93 7.75
CA PHE A 370 19.71 22.91 8.72
C PHE A 370 18.84 22.90 9.98
N MET A 371 17.51 22.94 9.83
CA MET A 371 16.58 22.89 10.95
C MET A 371 16.67 21.57 11.73
N GLY A 372 16.87 20.44 11.04
CA GLY A 372 17.08 19.13 11.68
C GLY A 372 18.36 19.10 12.51
N ALA A 373 19.47 19.62 11.97
CA ALA A 373 20.74 19.75 12.69
C ALA A 373 20.61 20.68 13.91
N LEU A 374 19.96 21.83 13.76
CA LEU A 374 19.70 22.75 14.87
C LEU A 374 18.83 22.09 15.95
N SER A 375 17.83 21.31 15.55
CA SER A 375 16.92 20.63 16.48
C SER A 375 17.63 19.55 17.29
N ILE A 376 18.49 18.72 16.67
CA ILE A 376 19.22 17.71 17.43
C ILE A 376 20.24 18.35 18.39
N LEU A 377 20.92 19.42 17.97
CA LEU A 377 21.81 20.19 18.85
C LEU A 377 21.04 20.81 20.02
N GLY A 378 19.84 21.35 19.76
CA GLY A 378 18.95 21.87 20.79
C GLY A 378 18.50 20.79 21.78
N ALA A 379 18.09 19.61 21.30
CA ALA A 379 17.69 18.49 22.14
C ALA A 379 18.84 18.01 23.05
N ILE A 380 20.05 17.91 22.50
CA ILE A 380 21.27 17.54 23.22
C ILE A 380 21.67 18.64 24.22
N GLY A 381 21.56 19.91 23.84
CA GLY A 381 21.85 21.03 24.75
C GLY A 381 20.87 21.10 25.93
N LEU A 382 19.59 20.81 25.70
CA LEU A 382 18.59 20.73 26.76
C LEU A 382 18.80 19.51 27.66
N SER A 383 19.22 18.36 27.11
CA SER A 383 19.47 17.16 27.91
C SER A 383 20.67 17.33 28.86
N LEU A 384 21.68 18.15 28.50
CA LEU A 384 22.76 18.53 29.41
C LEU A 384 22.25 19.26 30.66
N LYS A 385 21.25 20.15 30.50
CA LYS A 385 20.66 20.88 31.63
C LYS A 385 19.90 19.97 32.60
N LEU A 386 19.43 18.82 32.12
CA LEU A 386 18.72 17.83 32.93
C LEU A 386 19.66 16.91 33.71
N GLY A 387 20.89 16.73 33.24
CA GLY A 387 21.93 15.94 33.89
C GLY A 387 22.68 15.02 32.94
N LEU A 388 23.85 14.56 33.39
CA LEU A 388 24.78 13.78 32.57
C LEU A 388 24.16 12.45 32.08
N ARG A 389 23.32 11.81 32.90
CA ARG A 389 22.64 10.54 32.54
C ARG A 389 21.71 10.72 31.34
N THR A 390 20.88 11.76 31.36
CA THR A 390 19.96 12.10 30.26
C THR A 390 20.70 12.52 29.02
N PHE A 391 21.78 13.30 29.16
CA PHE A 391 22.64 13.65 28.04
C PHE A 391 23.25 12.43 27.35
N ILE A 392 23.90 11.55 28.10
CA ILE A 392 24.52 10.33 27.56
C ILE A 392 23.45 9.45 26.90
N ALA A 393 22.30 9.25 27.55
CA ALA A 393 21.23 8.43 26.99
C ALA A 393 20.71 8.99 25.65
N LEU A 394 20.50 10.31 25.56
CA LEU A 394 20.03 10.94 24.32
C LEU A 394 21.11 10.91 23.22
N LEU A 395 22.39 11.04 23.59
CA LEU A 395 23.51 10.91 22.65
C LEU A 395 23.58 9.50 22.08
N VAL A 396 23.47 8.46 22.93
CA VAL A 396 23.42 7.06 22.51
C VAL A 396 22.21 6.81 21.61
N LEU A 397 21.03 7.30 21.97
CA LEU A 397 19.83 7.15 21.15
C LEU A 397 19.99 7.82 19.78
N SER A 398 20.62 9.00 19.73
CA SER A 398 20.93 9.71 18.49
C SER A 398 21.88 8.91 17.60
N LEU A 399 22.94 8.34 18.18
CA LEU A 399 23.89 7.49 17.47
C LEU A 399 23.21 6.23 16.93
N LEU A 400 22.38 5.56 17.74
CA LEU A 400 21.60 4.40 17.30
C LEU A 400 20.67 4.76 16.14
N GLY A 401 19.99 5.91 16.21
CA GLY A 401 19.11 6.40 15.16
C GLY A 401 19.83 6.66 13.83
N LEU A 402 21.07 7.15 13.87
CA LEU A 402 21.91 7.35 12.69
C LEU A 402 22.48 6.04 12.15
N ILE A 403 23.06 5.21 13.03
CA ILE A 403 23.67 3.91 12.70
C ILE A 403 22.64 2.98 12.04
N TYR A 404 21.38 3.04 12.48
CA TYR A 404 20.28 2.24 11.93
C TYR A 404 20.16 2.33 10.41
N SER A 405 20.44 3.51 9.84
CA SER A 405 20.32 3.80 8.41
C SER A 405 21.61 3.61 7.61
N VAL A 406 22.75 3.42 8.28
CA VAL A 406 24.09 3.34 7.69
C VAL A 406 24.46 1.87 7.40
N PRO A 407 25.09 1.57 6.25
CA PRO A 407 25.58 0.22 5.98
C PRO A 407 26.74 -0.14 6.93
N LEU A 408 26.51 -1.14 7.78
CA LEU A 408 27.52 -1.68 8.70
C LEU A 408 28.54 -2.56 7.98
N ILE A 409 28.17 -3.11 6.81
CA ILE A 409 29.02 -4.00 6.01
C ILE A 409 29.47 -3.27 4.71
N PRO A 410 30.79 -3.08 4.48
CA PRO A 410 31.32 -2.44 3.28
C PRO A 410 30.95 -3.19 2.00
N LYS A 411 30.76 -2.47 0.89
CA LYS A 411 30.35 -3.05 -0.41
C LYS A 411 31.32 -4.12 -0.96
N GLY A 412 32.60 -4.07 -0.58
CA GLY A 412 33.66 -4.98 -1.04
C GLY A 412 33.74 -6.32 -0.31
N LEU A 413 33.11 -6.47 0.86
CA LEU A 413 33.08 -7.74 1.57
C LEU A 413 31.94 -8.60 1.01
N ARG A 414 32.29 -9.67 0.28
CA ARG A 414 31.34 -10.71 -0.18
C ARG A 414 31.02 -11.70 0.94
N LEU A 415 30.64 -11.21 2.13
CA LEU A 415 29.84 -12.05 3.01
C LEU A 415 28.45 -12.08 2.38
N GLY A 416 27.95 -13.25 1.99
CA GLY A 416 26.65 -13.47 1.35
C GLY A 416 25.42 -13.11 2.21
N THR A 417 25.52 -12.05 3.00
CA THR A 417 24.52 -11.54 3.91
C THR A 417 23.60 -10.57 3.17
N ARG A 418 22.30 -10.88 3.18
CA ARG A 418 21.23 -10.07 2.57
C ARG A 418 21.04 -8.72 3.28
N TYR A 419 21.45 -8.63 4.54
CA TYR A 419 21.23 -7.47 5.41
C TYR A 419 22.55 -6.71 5.62
N ARG A 420 22.61 -5.46 5.15
CA ARG A 420 23.80 -4.59 5.29
C ARG A 420 23.58 -3.46 6.28
N LYS A 421 22.33 -3.09 6.52
CA LYS A 421 21.87 -2.08 7.48
C LYS A 421 20.97 -2.76 8.50
N ILE A 422 20.88 -2.20 9.71
CA ILE A 422 19.95 -2.72 10.74
C ILE A 422 18.51 -2.66 10.21
N LYS A 423 18.17 -1.60 9.48
CA LYS A 423 16.85 -1.45 8.87
C LYS A 423 16.48 -2.44 7.77
N ASP A 424 17.46 -3.18 7.26
CA ASP A 424 17.19 -4.23 6.28
C ASP A 424 16.55 -5.45 6.97
N VAL A 425 16.62 -5.54 8.30
CA VAL A 425 16.00 -6.61 9.09
C VAL A 425 14.48 -6.46 9.03
N PRO A 426 13.74 -7.54 8.70
CA PRO A 426 12.30 -7.45 8.55
C PRO A 426 11.56 -6.98 9.82
N GLY A 427 10.67 -5.98 9.68
CA GLY A 427 9.86 -5.42 10.77
C GLY A 427 10.65 -4.55 11.77
N SER A 428 11.96 -4.41 11.58
CA SER A 428 12.82 -3.63 12.47
C SER A 428 12.49 -2.14 12.44
N LYS A 429 12.02 -1.58 11.31
CA LYS A 429 11.62 -0.17 11.18
C LYS A 429 10.47 0.16 12.12
N THR A 430 9.38 -0.58 12.00
CA THR A 430 8.17 -0.40 12.80
C THR A 430 8.48 -0.50 14.30
N LEU A 431 9.28 -1.51 14.69
CA LEU A 431 9.65 -1.73 16.08
C LEU A 431 10.63 -0.65 16.60
N SER A 432 11.64 -0.29 15.81
CA SER A 432 12.66 0.70 16.21
C SER A 432 12.05 2.08 16.39
N GLU A 433 11.11 2.49 15.53
CA GLU A 433 10.37 3.75 15.70
C GLU A 433 9.58 3.76 17.02
N ALA A 434 8.86 2.67 17.31
CA ALA A 434 8.08 2.54 18.54
C ALA A 434 8.95 2.54 19.80
N LEU A 435 10.09 1.84 19.76
CA LEU A 435 11.07 1.82 20.84
C LEU A 435 11.71 3.20 21.05
N ALA A 436 12.01 3.94 19.98
CA ALA A 436 12.55 5.29 20.08
C ALA A 436 11.57 6.26 20.76
N TRP A 437 10.29 6.23 20.37
CA TRP A 437 9.24 7.00 21.05
C TRP A 437 9.13 6.63 22.52
N THR A 438 9.09 5.33 22.83
CA THR A 438 8.99 4.83 24.21
C THR A 438 10.21 5.24 25.03
N ALA A 439 11.43 5.16 24.48
CA ALA A 439 12.64 5.58 25.17
C ALA A 439 12.62 7.07 25.52
N LEU A 440 12.19 7.93 24.59
CA LEU A 440 12.10 9.38 24.81
C LEU A 440 11.00 9.75 25.81
N ILE A 441 9.84 9.12 25.71
CA ILE A 441 8.64 9.47 26.47
C ILE A 441 8.65 8.86 27.87
N ILE A 442 9.23 7.67 28.03
CA ILE A 442 9.21 6.91 29.27
C ILE A 442 10.61 6.84 29.90
N ALA A 443 11.60 6.30 29.19
CA ALA A 443 12.90 5.98 29.80
C ALA A 443 13.70 7.23 30.16
N ILE A 444 13.76 8.24 29.28
CA ILE A 444 14.54 9.47 29.52
C ILE A 444 14.06 10.25 30.76
N PRO A 445 12.75 10.52 30.94
CA PRO A 445 12.25 11.17 32.15
C PRO A 445 12.59 10.44 33.45
N LEU A 446 12.66 9.11 33.41
CA LEU A 446 12.97 8.30 34.60
C LEU A 446 14.43 8.40 35.06
N LEU A 447 15.37 8.75 34.17
CA LEU A 447 16.79 8.80 34.53
C LEU A 447 17.13 9.81 35.63
N ASN A 448 16.28 10.83 35.79
CA ASN A 448 16.44 11.89 36.80
C ASN A 448 15.41 11.83 37.92
N GLY A 449 14.49 10.85 37.89
CA GLY A 449 13.42 10.71 38.87
C GLY A 449 13.58 9.45 39.75
N ARG A 450 12.94 9.43 40.91
CA ARG A 450 12.73 8.19 41.68
C ARG A 450 11.58 7.39 41.06
N LEU A 451 11.74 6.08 40.92
CA LEU A 451 10.65 5.17 40.52
C LEU A 451 9.53 5.25 41.56
N GLN A 452 8.34 5.68 41.16
CA GLN A 452 7.12 5.57 41.95
C GLN A 452 6.19 4.68 41.15
N GLY A 453 5.81 3.53 41.72
CA GLY A 453 5.05 2.49 41.03
C GLY A 453 5.85 1.82 39.90
N ALA A 454 6.13 0.53 40.02
CA ALA A 454 6.65 -0.23 38.87
C ALA A 454 5.51 -0.59 37.91
N THR A 455 4.31 -0.76 38.44
CA THR A 455 3.13 -1.28 37.73
C THR A 455 2.47 -0.24 36.83
N ASP A 456 2.24 0.98 37.31
CA ASP A 456 1.71 2.10 36.52
C ASP A 456 2.65 2.45 35.37
N LEU A 457 3.96 2.47 35.64
CA LEU A 457 4.99 2.70 34.65
C LEU A 457 4.98 1.65 33.53
N ILE A 458 4.87 0.36 33.90
CA ILE A 458 4.79 -0.72 32.91
C ILE A 458 3.52 -0.57 32.06
N VAL A 459 2.37 -0.32 32.69
CA VAL A 459 1.09 -0.17 31.97
C VAL A 459 1.12 1.03 31.01
N ILE A 460 1.55 2.20 31.48
CA ILE A 460 1.63 3.41 30.66
C ILE A 460 2.71 3.25 29.57
N GLY A 461 3.85 2.67 29.91
CA GLY A 461 4.94 2.42 28.95
C GLY A 461 4.56 1.43 27.86
N SER A 462 3.87 0.34 28.20
CA SER A 462 3.31 -0.61 27.22
C SER A 462 2.26 0.06 26.33
N CYS A 463 1.41 0.92 26.88
CA CYS A 463 0.45 1.71 26.10
C CYS A 463 1.17 2.60 25.07
N VAL A 464 2.21 3.33 25.50
CA VAL A 464 3.01 4.18 24.61
C VAL A 464 3.65 3.37 23.48
N LEU A 465 4.29 2.25 23.83
CA LEU A 465 4.95 1.37 22.86
C LEU A 465 3.96 0.86 21.81
N VAL A 466 2.81 0.36 22.24
CA VAL A 466 1.81 -0.20 21.33
C VAL A 466 1.20 0.87 20.44
N LEU A 467 0.85 2.05 20.97
CA LEU A 467 0.29 3.12 20.14
C LEU A 467 1.32 3.65 19.11
N ALA A 468 2.57 3.83 19.52
CA ALA A 468 3.65 4.23 18.60
C ALA A 468 3.90 3.15 17.53
N PHE A 469 3.89 1.88 17.90
CA PHE A 469 4.01 0.74 16.98
C PHE A 469 2.86 0.71 15.97
N VAL A 470 1.62 0.87 16.43
CA VAL A 470 0.45 0.89 15.55
C VAL A 470 0.53 2.06 14.58
N ARG A 471 0.91 3.26 15.04
CA ARG A 471 1.13 4.42 14.17
C ARG A 471 2.17 4.14 13.09
N ALA A 472 3.33 3.57 13.44
CA ALA A 472 4.36 3.22 12.47
C ALA A 472 3.87 2.16 11.47
N ALA A 473 3.16 1.14 11.94
CA ALA A 473 2.63 0.07 11.09
C ALA A 473 1.57 0.56 10.10
N ILE A 474 0.72 1.52 10.50
CA ILE A 474 -0.25 2.17 9.60
C ILE A 474 0.47 2.86 8.44
N PHE A 475 1.58 3.54 8.70
CA PHE A 475 2.35 4.19 7.65
C PHE A 475 3.07 3.20 6.74
N ASP A 476 3.58 2.09 7.28
CA ASP A 476 4.10 1.00 6.45
C ASP A 476 3.01 0.39 5.55
N ILE A 477 1.75 0.33 6.00
CA ILE A 477 0.61 -0.10 5.16
C ILE A 477 0.37 0.90 4.01
N PHE A 478 0.47 2.21 4.28
CA PHE A 478 0.30 3.24 3.25
C PHE A 478 1.41 3.22 2.20
N GLN A 479 2.60 2.75 2.59
CA GLN A 479 3.82 2.70 1.78
C GLN A 479 4.09 1.32 1.18
N LEU A 480 3.25 0.31 1.45
CA LEU A 480 3.45 -1.10 1.08
C LEU A 480 3.97 -1.31 -0.36
N GLN A 481 3.32 -0.72 -1.36
CA GLN A 481 3.75 -0.87 -2.77
C GLN A 481 5.14 -0.30 -3.01
N GLY A 482 5.43 0.87 -2.45
CA GLY A 482 6.73 1.51 -2.60
C GLY A 482 7.82 0.75 -1.84
N ASP A 483 7.53 0.25 -0.64
CA ASP A 483 8.45 -0.56 0.16
C ASP A 483 8.82 -1.87 -0.56
N LEU A 484 7.83 -2.52 -1.21
CA LEU A 484 8.07 -3.67 -2.07
C LEU A 484 8.95 -3.34 -3.27
N ILE A 485 8.76 -2.17 -3.89
CA ILE A 485 9.60 -1.70 -5.00
C ILE A 485 11.03 -1.43 -4.49
N ALA A 486 11.17 -0.81 -3.32
CA ALA A 486 12.45 -0.48 -2.71
C ALA A 486 13.18 -1.69 -2.11
N GLY A 487 12.49 -2.83 -1.93
CA GLY A 487 13.04 -4.02 -1.29
C GLY A 487 13.14 -3.92 0.23
N SER A 488 12.35 -3.03 0.83
CA SER A 488 12.25 -2.88 2.27
C SER A 488 11.40 -4.01 2.84
N GLU A 489 11.80 -4.57 3.98
CA GLU A 489 11.10 -5.68 4.63
C GLU A 489 10.27 -5.12 5.80
N THR A 490 9.07 -4.63 5.52
CA THR A 490 8.17 -4.07 6.54
C THR A 490 7.19 -5.11 7.09
N LEU A 491 6.59 -4.83 8.25
CA LEU A 491 5.62 -5.74 8.88
C LEU A 491 4.46 -6.16 7.94
N PRO A 492 3.85 -5.23 7.16
CA PRO A 492 2.81 -5.58 6.19
C PRO A 492 3.28 -6.51 5.07
N ILE A 493 4.56 -6.45 4.69
CA ILE A 493 5.14 -7.33 3.66
C ILE A 493 5.31 -8.75 4.21
N LEU A 494 5.76 -8.88 5.46
CA LEU A 494 5.98 -10.17 6.12
C LEU A 494 4.70 -10.91 6.47
N LEU A 495 3.78 -10.22 7.15
CA LEU A 495 2.54 -10.83 7.64
C LEU A 495 1.43 -10.81 6.57
N GLY A 496 1.55 -9.92 5.59
CA GLY A 496 0.48 -9.57 4.67
C GLY A 496 -0.43 -8.47 5.25
N GLU A 497 -0.98 -7.65 4.36
CA GLU A 497 -1.83 -6.50 4.68
C GLU A 497 -2.98 -6.86 5.63
N LYS A 498 -3.76 -7.91 5.31
CA LYS A 498 -4.93 -8.34 6.11
C LYS A 498 -4.57 -8.78 7.53
N ARG A 499 -3.51 -9.58 7.68
CA ARG A 499 -3.08 -10.06 9.00
C ARG A 499 -2.52 -8.91 9.83
N THR A 500 -1.84 -7.97 9.18
CA THR A 500 -1.36 -6.75 9.83
C THR A 500 -2.53 -5.92 10.33
N LEU A 501 -3.54 -5.62 9.50
CA LEU A 501 -4.74 -4.90 9.92
C LEU A 501 -5.45 -5.57 11.10
N PHE A 502 -5.55 -6.91 11.10
CA PHE A 502 -6.10 -7.65 12.23
C PHE A 502 -5.27 -7.47 13.51
N LEU A 503 -3.94 -7.63 13.42
CA LEU A 503 -3.02 -7.40 14.54
C LEU A 503 -3.16 -5.98 15.10
N LEU A 504 -3.21 -4.96 14.25
CA LEU A 504 -3.36 -3.56 14.69
C LEU A 504 -4.68 -3.35 15.44
N LYS A 505 -5.80 -3.89 14.94
CA LYS A 505 -7.09 -3.82 15.64
C LYS A 505 -7.06 -4.51 17.00
N ALA A 506 -6.43 -5.69 17.09
CA ALA A 506 -6.29 -6.42 18.35
C ALA A 506 -5.44 -5.63 19.37
N LEU A 507 -4.31 -5.07 18.94
CA LEU A 507 -3.44 -4.23 19.77
C LEU A 507 -4.16 -2.98 20.27
N LEU A 508 -4.90 -2.28 19.40
CA LEU A 508 -5.67 -1.10 19.78
C LEU A 508 -6.81 -1.43 20.75
N PHE A 509 -7.46 -2.58 20.59
CA PHE A 509 -8.47 -3.05 21.54
C PHE A 509 -7.87 -3.30 22.91
N VAL A 510 -6.73 -3.99 22.99
CA VAL A 510 -6.02 -4.26 24.25
C VAL A 510 -5.62 -2.95 24.94
N VAL A 511 -5.06 -1.99 24.19
CA VAL A 511 -4.70 -0.67 24.75
C VAL A 511 -5.94 0.08 25.21
N GLY A 512 -6.99 0.16 24.41
CA GLY A 512 -8.22 0.87 24.75
C GLY A 512 -8.88 0.29 26.01
N ALA A 513 -9.00 -1.04 26.10
CA ALA A 513 -9.52 -1.71 27.28
C ALA A 513 -8.61 -1.52 28.50
N GLY A 514 -7.29 -1.67 28.32
CA GLY A 514 -6.30 -1.47 29.39
C GLY A 514 -6.31 -0.05 29.95
N SER A 515 -6.48 0.97 29.09
CA SER A 515 -6.56 2.37 29.50
C SER A 515 -7.81 2.70 30.31
N LEU A 516 -8.91 1.96 30.15
CA LEU A 516 -10.13 2.12 30.96
C LEU A 516 -10.12 1.26 32.23
N LEU A 517 -9.57 0.05 32.15
CA LEU A 517 -9.54 -0.90 33.27
C LEU A 517 -8.48 -0.53 34.32
N ALA A 518 -7.27 -0.15 33.90
CA ALA A 518 -6.17 0.12 34.83
C ALA A 518 -6.48 1.22 35.87
N PRO A 519 -7.15 2.34 35.51
CA PRO A 519 -7.62 3.31 36.49
C PRO A 519 -8.73 2.77 37.39
N ALA A 520 -9.65 1.97 36.84
CA ALA A 520 -10.78 1.43 37.59
C ALA A 520 -10.36 0.47 38.71
N ILE A 521 -9.24 -0.24 38.52
CA ILE A 521 -8.64 -1.12 39.54
C ILE A 521 -7.52 -0.44 40.35
N GLY A 522 -7.34 0.87 40.20
CA GLY A 522 -6.40 1.67 40.99
C GLY A 522 -4.91 1.47 40.64
N ILE A 523 -4.59 0.90 39.48
CA ILE A 523 -3.19 0.77 39.03
C ILE A 523 -2.65 2.11 38.53
N THR A 524 -3.47 2.87 37.78
CA THR A 524 -3.08 4.17 37.21
C THR A 524 -4.06 5.27 37.64
N THR A 525 -3.75 6.52 37.28
CA THR A 525 -4.62 7.67 37.54
C THR A 525 -5.92 7.60 36.74
N PRO A 526 -7.03 8.17 37.25
CA PRO A 526 -8.27 8.35 36.46
C PRO A 526 -8.05 9.05 35.13
N MET A 527 -7.10 9.98 35.07
CA MET A 527 -6.73 10.72 33.86
C MET A 527 -6.19 9.80 32.75
N PHE A 528 -5.62 8.65 33.07
CA PHE A 528 -5.13 7.68 32.08
C PHE A 528 -6.26 7.09 31.19
N CYS A 529 -7.53 7.20 31.60
CA CYS A 529 -8.67 6.88 30.74
C CYS A 529 -8.64 7.64 29.40
N LEU A 530 -8.05 8.84 29.37
CA LEU A 530 -7.91 9.63 28.14
C LEU A 530 -7.07 8.93 27.06
N ALA A 531 -6.18 7.99 27.44
CA ALA A 531 -5.41 7.20 26.48
C ALA A 531 -6.28 6.23 25.64
N ALA A 532 -7.52 5.96 26.05
CA ALA A 532 -8.48 5.22 25.23
C ALA A 532 -8.92 6.01 23.97
N VAL A 533 -8.84 7.34 23.99
CA VAL A 533 -9.22 8.20 22.85
C VAL A 533 -8.34 7.95 21.62
N PRO A 534 -7.00 8.10 21.68
CA PRO A 534 -6.15 7.80 20.52
C PRO A 534 -6.24 6.33 20.09
N ALA A 535 -6.52 5.39 20.99
CA ALA A 535 -6.76 4.00 20.62
C ALA A 535 -8.02 3.86 19.74
N ALA A 536 -9.13 4.47 20.16
CA ALA A 536 -10.41 4.43 19.43
C ALA A 536 -10.36 5.20 18.10
N THR A 537 -9.76 6.39 18.07
CA THR A 537 -9.66 7.18 16.84
C THR A 537 -8.68 6.56 15.84
N THR A 538 -7.59 5.95 16.31
CA THR A 538 -6.67 5.18 15.45
C THR A 538 -7.33 3.90 14.93
N ALA A 539 -8.14 3.20 15.74
CA ALA A 539 -8.93 2.06 15.27
C ALA A 539 -9.93 2.47 14.18
N THR A 540 -10.53 3.65 14.31
CA THR A 540 -11.39 4.24 13.28
C THR A 540 -10.61 4.49 11.99
N CYS A 541 -9.38 5.01 12.07
CA CYS A 541 -8.51 5.16 10.90
C CYS A 541 -8.23 3.81 10.22
N VAL A 542 -7.93 2.76 10.99
CA VAL A 542 -7.72 1.40 10.45
C VAL A 542 -8.98 0.89 9.73
N LEU A 543 -10.18 1.12 10.29
CA LEU A 543 -11.45 0.74 9.66
C LEU A 543 -11.75 1.55 8.39
N VAL A 544 -11.47 2.84 8.39
CA VAL A 544 -11.61 3.73 7.22
C VAL A 544 -10.73 3.24 6.07
N TYR A 545 -9.49 2.84 6.38
CA TYR A 545 -8.56 2.25 5.41
C TYR A 545 -9.08 0.90 4.89
N GLU A 546 -9.43 -0.03 5.80
CA GLU A 546 -9.88 -1.38 5.46
C GLU A 546 -11.14 -1.37 4.58
N ARG A 547 -12.04 -0.41 4.79
CA ARG A 547 -13.25 -0.22 3.98
C ARG A 547 -13.04 0.60 2.71
N ALA A 548 -11.81 1.02 2.42
CA ALA A 548 -11.46 1.90 1.30
C ALA A 548 -12.33 3.18 1.25
N TRP A 549 -12.64 3.75 2.42
CA TRP A 549 -13.40 4.99 2.53
C TRP A 549 -12.54 6.23 2.26
N ALA A 550 -11.24 6.14 2.53
CA ALA A 550 -10.25 7.15 2.18
C ALA A 550 -8.99 6.48 1.61
N MET A 551 -8.39 7.11 0.61
CA MET A 551 -7.10 6.66 0.07
C MET A 551 -5.95 7.17 0.95
N PRO A 552 -4.88 6.37 1.12
CA PRO A 552 -3.67 6.83 1.79
C PRO A 552 -3.07 8.06 1.09
N GLY A 553 -2.71 9.05 1.89
CA GLY A 553 -2.07 10.29 1.45
C GLY A 553 -1.89 11.26 2.61
N ILE A 554 -1.43 12.46 2.32
CA ILE A 554 -1.02 13.45 3.33
C ILE A 554 -2.15 13.81 4.30
N SER A 555 -3.38 13.96 3.82
CA SER A 555 -4.53 14.25 4.70
C SER A 555 -4.84 13.11 5.66
N PHE A 556 -4.61 11.86 5.24
CA PHE A 556 -4.84 10.69 6.08
C PHE A 556 -3.70 10.48 7.07
N GLU A 557 -2.46 10.79 6.69
CA GLU A 557 -1.33 10.87 7.61
C GLU A 557 -1.55 11.96 8.68
N ALA A 558 -2.04 13.14 8.27
CA ALA A 558 -2.39 14.21 9.20
C ALA A 558 -3.42 13.75 10.24
N LEU A 559 -4.42 12.98 9.81
CA LEU A 559 -5.45 12.43 10.70
C LEU A 559 -4.85 11.48 11.74
N VAL A 560 -3.95 10.58 11.33
CA VAL A 560 -3.26 9.66 12.23
C VAL A 560 -2.43 10.42 13.27
N GLU A 561 -1.66 11.43 12.87
CA GLU A 561 -0.87 12.24 13.81
C GLU A 561 -1.74 13.07 14.76
N THR A 562 -2.88 13.57 14.27
CA THR A 562 -3.81 14.39 15.06
C THR A 562 -4.39 13.62 16.25
N ASN A 563 -4.49 12.29 16.18
CA ASN A 563 -4.96 11.46 17.30
C ASN A 563 -4.11 11.66 18.58
N PHE A 564 -2.80 11.80 18.42
CA PHE A 564 -1.87 12.01 19.54
C PHE A 564 -1.83 13.46 20.01
N ILE A 565 -1.99 14.41 19.08
CA ILE A 565 -2.12 15.83 19.41
C ILE A 565 -3.40 16.08 20.22
N LEU A 566 -4.50 15.42 19.83
CA LEU A 566 -5.77 15.46 20.55
C LEU A 566 -5.62 14.94 21.98
N LEU A 567 -4.86 13.86 22.21
CA LEU A 567 -4.57 13.37 23.56
C LEU A 567 -3.94 14.47 24.42
N GLY A 568 -2.90 15.14 23.93
CA GLY A 568 -2.25 16.24 24.66
C GLY A 568 -3.21 17.39 24.97
N ALA A 569 -4.06 17.76 24.02
CA ALA A 569 -5.09 18.79 24.22
C ALA A 569 -6.12 18.38 25.28
N LEU A 570 -6.59 17.13 25.27
CA LEU A 570 -7.54 16.62 26.27
C LEU A 570 -6.93 16.58 27.67
N VAL A 571 -5.67 16.18 27.80
CA VAL A 571 -4.95 16.22 29.08
C VAL A 571 -4.79 17.66 29.57
N ALA A 572 -4.42 18.60 28.68
CA ALA A 572 -4.31 20.01 29.05
C ALA A 572 -5.65 20.58 29.55
N ILE A 573 -6.76 20.24 28.87
CA ILE A 573 -8.10 20.62 29.32
C ILE A 573 -8.41 20.02 30.69
N TRP A 574 -8.16 18.72 30.89
CA TRP A 574 -8.40 18.03 32.16
C TRP A 574 -7.65 18.67 33.34
N VAL A 575 -6.40 19.09 33.12
CA VAL A 575 -5.56 19.72 34.16
C VAL A 575 -6.08 21.10 34.58
N HIS A 576 -6.86 21.77 33.72
CA HIS A 576 -7.41 23.10 33.97
C HIS A 576 -8.89 23.11 34.35
N LEU A 577 -9.54 21.94 34.38
CA LEU A 577 -10.87 21.72 34.95
C LEU A 577 -10.74 21.35 36.43
#